data_AF-I3YPN3-F1
#
_entry.id   AF-I3YPN3-F1
#
_cell.length_a   1.000
_cell.length_b   1.000
_cell.length_c   1.000
_cell.angle_alpha   90.00
_cell.angle_beta   90.00
_cell.angle_gamma   90.00
#
_symmetry.space_group_name_H-M   'P 1'
#
loop_
_entity.id
_entity.type
_entity.pdbx_description
1 polymer ?
#
loop_
_entity_poly.entity_id
_entity_poly.type
_entity_poly.pdbx_seq_one_letter_code
_entity_poly.pdbx_strand_id
1 'polypeptide(L)'
;MAGRNVKRGLVYFRMDCDIFQDRKLKRLMRRWQNDGLAVYLALLCEIYRDKGYYVTADDDLIADIADTCLLDDERTTLIYNDCIDLGLFDREILKQQGLLTSKGIQARYLDIMTVLRRKGGIDAALSLISSEEITEDAERIPENSERRAKTDETIRRNAQQTQFPPNNAEAVPENSEETAINSDNREREDNKADDNSETNLHTHSEKWKGVKGENQIENDRAALAMFNRSWNELAKHERMYIWVRRHYPIMLEFERPLTLDNCRSITDRITDWHDVERLMESIANRRNVLTAHTSAIATFNSFARMDVVLQRKQKI
;
A
#
# COMPACT_ATOMS: atom_id res chain seq x y z
N MET A 1 4.47 -4.50 -39.48
CA MET A 1 4.82 -4.11 -38.09
C MET A 1 3.58 -4.29 -37.23
N ALA A 2 3.52 -5.33 -36.40
CA ALA A 2 2.39 -5.51 -35.49
C ALA A 2 2.48 -4.41 -34.41
N GLY A 3 1.52 -3.49 -34.44
CA GLY A 3 1.42 -2.44 -33.43
C GLY A 3 1.30 -3.09 -32.05
N ARG A 4 2.14 -2.66 -31.11
CA ARG A 4 2.07 -3.09 -29.71
C ARG A 4 0.72 -2.63 -29.16
N ASN A 5 -0.22 -3.54 -28.96
CA ASN A 5 -1.53 -3.25 -28.38
C ASN A 5 -1.31 -2.51 -27.05
N VAL A 6 -1.77 -1.26 -26.97
CA VAL A 6 -1.71 -0.48 -25.74
C VAL A 6 -2.70 -1.13 -24.76
N LYS A 7 -2.18 -1.74 -23.68
CA LYS A 7 -3.03 -2.30 -22.61
C LYS A 7 -3.92 -1.18 -22.06
N ARG A 8 -5.25 -1.31 -22.25
CA ARG A 8 -6.24 -0.33 -21.76
C ARG A 8 -6.40 -0.39 -20.25
N GLY A 9 -6.30 -1.59 -19.69
CA GLY A 9 -6.31 -1.85 -18.26
C GLY A 9 -5.23 -1.13 -17.46
N LEU A 10 -5.55 -0.91 -16.20
CA LEU A 10 -4.72 -0.33 -15.17
C LEU A 10 -4.19 -1.44 -14.25
N VAL A 11 -2.93 -1.32 -13.84
CA VAL A 11 -2.34 -2.24 -12.84
C VAL A 11 -2.72 -1.81 -11.42
N TYR A 12 -3.07 -0.54 -11.24
CA TYR A 12 -3.53 0.05 -10.00
C TYR A 12 -4.44 1.24 -10.32
N PHE A 13 -5.35 1.56 -9.41
CA PHE A 13 -6.14 2.79 -9.46
C PHE A 13 -6.06 3.52 -8.12
N ARG A 14 -6.24 4.85 -8.13
CA ARG A 14 -6.28 5.65 -6.91
C ARG A 14 -7.65 5.52 -6.25
N MET A 15 -7.68 5.37 -4.95
CA MET A 15 -8.90 5.35 -4.16
C MET A 15 -8.94 6.60 -3.29
N ASP A 16 -10.10 7.25 -3.24
CA ASP A 16 -10.25 8.49 -2.49
C ASP A 16 -10.29 8.19 -0.97
N CYS A 17 -9.55 8.98 -0.18
CA CYS A 17 -9.47 8.77 1.27
C CYS A 17 -10.79 9.05 1.99
N ASP A 18 -11.72 9.76 1.35
CA ASP A 18 -13.05 10.07 1.82
C ASP A 18 -14.11 9.10 1.26
N ILE A 19 -13.72 7.95 0.69
CA ILE A 19 -14.66 6.94 0.17
C ILE A 19 -15.75 6.56 1.17
N PHE A 20 -15.41 6.51 2.47
CA PHE A 20 -16.36 6.24 3.54
C PHE A 20 -17.34 7.38 3.80
N GLN A 21 -17.17 8.56 3.20
CA GLN A 21 -18.12 9.67 3.26
C GLN A 21 -19.22 9.57 2.20
N ASP A 22 -19.03 8.77 1.14
CA ASP A 22 -20.03 8.56 0.10
C ASP A 22 -21.31 7.98 0.71
N ARG A 23 -22.43 8.70 0.53
CA ARG A 23 -23.74 8.33 1.07
C ARG A 23 -24.27 7.01 0.47
N LYS A 24 -23.93 6.70 -0.77
CA LYS A 24 -24.30 5.44 -1.44
C LYS A 24 -23.55 4.29 -0.79
N LEU A 25 -22.23 4.42 -0.59
CA LEU A 25 -21.44 3.39 0.09
C LEU A 25 -21.84 3.21 1.56
N LYS A 26 -22.11 4.30 2.29
CA LYS A 26 -22.66 4.20 3.66
C LYS A 26 -23.97 3.40 3.71
N ARG A 27 -24.85 3.57 2.72
CA ARG A 27 -26.11 2.80 2.64
C ARG A 27 -25.86 1.33 2.31
N LEU A 28 -24.93 1.05 1.39
CA LEU A 28 -24.52 -0.31 1.04
C LEU A 28 -23.95 -1.03 2.27
N MET A 29 -22.98 -0.40 2.96
CA MET A 29 -22.36 -0.94 4.17
C MET A 29 -23.35 -1.06 5.33
N ARG A 30 -24.37 -0.21 5.43
CA ARG A 30 -25.42 -0.37 6.45
C ARG A 30 -26.21 -1.67 6.26
N ARG A 31 -26.40 -2.11 5.02
CA ARG A 31 -27.17 -3.33 4.70
C ARG A 31 -26.28 -4.58 4.69
N TRP A 32 -25.09 -4.47 4.12
CA TRP A 32 -24.20 -5.61 3.84
C TRP A 32 -22.89 -5.60 4.61
N GLN A 33 -22.69 -4.64 5.50
CA GLN A 33 -21.47 -4.50 6.32
C GLN A 33 -20.22 -4.44 5.43
N ASN A 34 -19.18 -5.22 5.77
CA ASN A 34 -17.93 -5.25 5.04
C ASN A 34 -18.06 -5.96 3.68
N ASP A 35 -18.97 -6.91 3.54
CA ASP A 35 -19.21 -7.64 2.28
C ASP A 35 -19.63 -6.67 1.17
N GLY A 36 -20.50 -5.71 1.51
CA GLY A 36 -20.92 -4.67 0.58
C GLY A 36 -19.74 -3.85 0.03
N LEU A 37 -18.80 -3.49 0.92
CA LEU A 37 -17.60 -2.79 0.51
C LEU A 37 -16.68 -3.70 -0.32
N ALA A 38 -16.44 -4.94 0.14
CA ALA A 38 -15.57 -5.89 -0.53
C ALA A 38 -16.00 -6.15 -1.98
N VAL A 39 -17.28 -6.46 -2.19
CA VAL A 39 -17.87 -6.68 -3.53
C VAL A 39 -17.73 -5.43 -4.39
N TYR A 40 -18.04 -4.25 -3.85
CA TYR A 40 -17.89 -3.00 -4.61
C TYR A 40 -16.43 -2.78 -5.05
N LEU A 41 -15.47 -3.02 -4.17
CA LEU A 41 -14.04 -2.87 -4.48
C LEU A 41 -13.54 -3.91 -5.47
N ALA A 42 -13.97 -5.17 -5.34
CA ALA A 42 -13.65 -6.23 -6.29
C ALA A 42 -14.17 -5.88 -7.70
N LEU A 43 -15.40 -5.37 -7.81
CA LEU A 43 -15.96 -4.91 -9.08
C LEU A 43 -15.15 -3.74 -9.68
N LEU A 44 -14.72 -2.78 -8.86
CA LEU A 44 -13.83 -1.72 -9.32
C LEU A 44 -12.49 -2.29 -9.83
N CYS A 45 -11.90 -3.25 -9.13
CA CYS A 45 -10.67 -3.90 -9.55
C CYS A 45 -10.83 -4.52 -10.95
N GLU A 46 -11.89 -5.28 -11.20
CA GLU A 46 -12.13 -5.91 -12.51
C GLU A 46 -12.35 -4.87 -13.62
N ILE A 47 -13.15 -3.83 -13.34
CA ILE A 47 -13.37 -2.71 -14.27
C ILE A 47 -12.05 -2.04 -14.67
N TYR A 48 -11.22 -1.67 -13.69
CA TYR A 48 -9.97 -0.97 -13.96
C TYR A 48 -8.92 -1.90 -14.57
N ARG A 49 -8.89 -3.18 -14.21
CA ARG A 49 -7.91 -4.16 -14.68
C ARG A 49 -8.10 -4.56 -16.14
N ASP A 50 -9.34 -4.78 -16.59
CA ASP A 50 -9.62 -5.22 -17.97
C ASP A 50 -9.60 -4.05 -18.96
N LYS A 51 -10.72 -3.33 -19.11
CA LYS A 51 -10.85 -2.23 -20.08
C LYS A 51 -10.49 -0.87 -19.51
N GLY A 52 -10.42 -0.74 -18.19
CA GLY A 52 -10.04 0.49 -17.50
C GLY A 52 -11.21 1.38 -17.06
N TYR A 53 -12.36 1.30 -17.72
CA TYR A 53 -13.50 2.18 -17.43
C TYR A 53 -14.86 1.48 -17.49
N TYR A 54 -14.87 0.20 -17.86
CA TYR A 54 -16.05 -0.67 -17.78
C TYR A 54 -15.61 -2.14 -17.71
N VAL A 55 -16.52 -3.02 -17.34
CA VAL A 55 -16.41 -4.48 -17.53
C VAL A 55 -17.71 -5.03 -18.11
N THR A 56 -17.66 -6.17 -18.78
CA THR A 56 -18.86 -6.89 -19.20
C THR A 56 -19.53 -7.50 -17.96
N ALA A 57 -20.85 -7.35 -17.84
CA ALA A 57 -21.64 -7.97 -16.78
C ALA A 57 -22.23 -9.30 -17.28
N ASP A 58 -21.37 -10.30 -17.41
CA ASP A 58 -21.75 -11.68 -17.71
C ASP A 58 -21.96 -12.51 -16.43
N ASP A 59 -22.44 -13.74 -16.60
CA ASP A 59 -22.71 -14.64 -15.47
C ASP A 59 -21.43 -15.02 -14.72
N ASP A 60 -20.29 -15.10 -15.44
CA ASP A 60 -18.98 -15.42 -14.88
C ASP A 60 -18.47 -14.31 -13.93
N LEU A 61 -18.77 -13.03 -14.23
CA LEU A 61 -18.38 -11.91 -13.36
C LEU A 61 -18.87 -12.08 -11.92
N ILE A 62 -20.10 -12.57 -11.70
CA ILE A 62 -20.62 -12.74 -10.34
C ILE A 62 -19.87 -13.84 -9.61
N ALA A 63 -19.60 -14.97 -10.28
CA ALA A 63 -18.85 -16.08 -9.71
C ALA A 63 -17.41 -15.66 -9.34
N ASP A 64 -16.72 -14.95 -10.23
CA ASP A 64 -15.36 -14.44 -9.99
C ASP A 64 -15.30 -13.49 -8.77
N ILE A 65 -16.31 -12.63 -8.63
CA ILE A 65 -16.41 -11.70 -7.50
C ILE A 65 -16.77 -12.43 -6.21
N ALA A 66 -17.64 -13.44 -6.27
CA ALA A 66 -18.00 -14.29 -5.14
C ALA A 66 -16.75 -15.02 -4.60
N ASP A 67 -15.98 -15.65 -5.48
CA ASP A 67 -14.71 -16.31 -5.14
C ASP A 67 -13.70 -15.33 -4.54
N THR A 68 -13.54 -14.14 -5.16
CA THR A 68 -12.63 -13.09 -4.67
C THR A 68 -13.00 -12.62 -3.26
N CYS A 69 -14.30 -12.52 -2.96
CA CYS A 69 -14.80 -12.02 -1.68
C CYS A 69 -15.05 -13.14 -0.65
N LEU A 70 -14.88 -14.41 -1.02
CA LEU A 70 -15.24 -15.59 -0.22
C LEU A 70 -16.72 -15.57 0.21
N LEU A 71 -17.61 -15.24 -0.74
CA LEU A 71 -19.07 -15.21 -0.58
C LEU A 71 -19.73 -16.23 -1.51
N ASP A 72 -21.00 -16.53 -1.26
CA ASP A 72 -21.83 -17.28 -2.21
C ASP A 72 -22.41 -16.38 -3.33
N ASP A 73 -22.77 -16.98 -4.45
CA ASP A 73 -23.30 -16.30 -5.63
C ASP A 73 -24.60 -15.55 -5.35
N GLU A 74 -25.48 -16.10 -4.50
CA GLU A 74 -26.78 -15.49 -4.18
C GLU A 74 -26.57 -14.18 -3.43
N ARG A 75 -25.74 -14.20 -2.38
CA ARG A 75 -25.37 -13.03 -1.59
C ARG A 75 -24.64 -12.01 -2.45
N THR A 76 -23.70 -12.44 -3.29
CA THR A 76 -22.94 -11.57 -4.19
C THR A 76 -23.87 -10.89 -5.20
N THR A 77 -24.82 -11.63 -5.76
CA THR A 77 -25.86 -11.12 -6.67
C THR A 77 -26.71 -10.05 -5.99
N LEU A 78 -27.14 -10.25 -4.75
CA LEU A 78 -27.94 -9.27 -4.02
C LEU A 78 -27.16 -7.98 -3.75
N ILE A 79 -25.88 -8.08 -3.37
CA ILE A 79 -25.01 -6.92 -3.16
C ILE A 79 -24.76 -6.18 -4.48
N TYR A 80 -24.47 -6.91 -5.55
CA TYR A 80 -24.28 -6.38 -6.89
C TYR A 80 -25.51 -5.57 -7.36
N ASN A 81 -26.71 -6.15 -7.22
CA ASN A 81 -27.97 -5.46 -7.55
C ASN A 81 -28.17 -4.19 -6.71
N ASP A 82 -27.84 -4.24 -5.42
CA ASP A 82 -27.91 -3.05 -4.57
C ASP A 82 -26.91 -1.95 -4.96
N CYS A 83 -25.75 -2.32 -5.52
CA CYS A 83 -24.82 -1.33 -6.04
C CYS A 83 -25.42 -0.57 -7.24
N ILE A 84 -26.18 -1.25 -8.09
CA ILE A 84 -26.92 -0.66 -9.21
C ILE A 84 -28.11 0.18 -8.68
N ASP A 85 -28.85 -0.31 -7.70
CA ASP A 85 -29.98 0.39 -7.09
C ASP A 85 -29.55 1.69 -6.37
N LEU A 86 -28.40 1.67 -5.71
CA LEU A 86 -27.82 2.85 -5.08
C LEU A 86 -27.16 3.82 -6.07
N GLY A 87 -27.07 3.45 -7.35
CA GLY A 87 -26.45 4.24 -8.41
C GLY A 87 -24.94 4.35 -8.26
N LEU A 88 -24.28 3.34 -7.69
CA LEU A 88 -22.82 3.19 -7.76
C LEU A 88 -22.38 2.81 -9.18
N PHE A 89 -23.26 2.09 -9.89
CA PHE A 89 -23.15 1.78 -11.31
C PHE A 89 -24.34 2.36 -12.09
N ASP A 90 -24.10 2.69 -13.35
CA ASP A 90 -25.11 3.22 -14.25
C ASP A 90 -26.04 2.11 -14.74
N ARG A 91 -27.31 2.22 -14.38
CA ARG A 91 -28.34 1.22 -14.72
C ARG A 91 -28.63 1.16 -16.21
N GLU A 92 -28.58 2.29 -16.90
CA GLU A 92 -29.04 2.36 -18.29
C GLU A 92 -27.98 1.79 -19.22
N ILE A 93 -26.69 2.06 -18.98
CA ILE A 93 -25.59 1.39 -19.69
C ILE A 93 -25.62 -0.12 -19.46
N LEU A 94 -25.82 -0.55 -18.21
CA LEU A 94 -25.92 -1.99 -17.90
C LEU A 94 -27.04 -2.66 -18.69
N LYS A 95 -28.24 -2.06 -18.71
CA LYS A 95 -29.39 -2.62 -19.44
C LYS A 95 -29.19 -2.62 -20.96
N GLN A 96 -28.62 -1.55 -21.52
CA GLN A 96 -28.54 -1.38 -22.97
C GLN A 96 -27.37 -2.13 -23.59
N GLN A 97 -26.26 -2.25 -22.86
CA GLN A 97 -25.00 -2.75 -23.39
C GLN A 97 -24.45 -3.96 -22.62
N GLY A 98 -25.05 -4.33 -21.49
CA GLY A 98 -24.52 -5.40 -20.63
C GLY A 98 -23.19 -5.04 -19.98
N LEU A 99 -22.94 -3.74 -19.74
CA LEU A 99 -21.66 -3.24 -19.23
C LEU A 99 -21.83 -2.56 -17.88
N LEU A 100 -20.91 -2.86 -16.96
CA LEU A 100 -20.84 -2.22 -15.65
C LEU A 100 -19.87 -1.04 -15.71
N THR A 101 -20.37 0.18 -15.51
CA THR A 101 -19.58 1.43 -15.48
C THR A 101 -20.32 2.49 -14.69
N SER A 102 -19.68 3.64 -14.46
CA SER A 102 -20.34 4.85 -13.93
C SER A 102 -19.56 6.09 -14.32
N LYS A 103 -20.19 7.26 -14.19
CA LYS A 103 -19.55 8.55 -14.46
C LYS A 103 -18.27 8.75 -13.63
N GLY A 104 -18.30 8.41 -12.35
CA GLY A 104 -17.13 8.53 -11.47
C GLY A 104 -15.99 7.59 -11.86
N ILE A 105 -16.32 6.37 -12.32
CA ILE A 105 -15.32 5.40 -12.81
C ILE A 105 -14.61 5.94 -14.05
N GLN A 106 -15.39 6.45 -14.99
CA GLN A 106 -14.90 7.01 -16.24
C GLN A 106 -14.02 8.24 -16.01
N ALA A 107 -14.40 9.13 -15.10
CA ALA A 107 -13.66 10.35 -14.80
C ALA A 107 -12.28 10.00 -14.22
N ARG A 108 -12.28 9.12 -13.22
CA ARG A 108 -11.05 8.62 -12.60
C ARG A 108 -10.14 7.91 -13.60
N TYR A 109 -10.70 7.14 -14.53
CA TYR A 109 -9.91 6.50 -15.59
C TYR A 109 -9.20 7.54 -16.47
N LEU A 110 -9.92 8.58 -16.93
CA LEU A 110 -9.35 9.66 -17.74
C LEU A 110 -8.23 10.42 -17.00
N ASP A 111 -8.43 10.70 -15.72
CA ASP A 111 -7.39 11.32 -14.88
C ASP A 111 -6.12 10.47 -14.82
N ILE A 112 -6.28 9.17 -14.60
CA ILE A 112 -5.17 8.23 -14.55
C ILE A 112 -4.48 8.14 -15.91
N MET A 113 -5.24 8.11 -17.02
CA MET A 113 -4.69 8.12 -18.37
C MET A 113 -3.86 9.38 -18.65
N THR A 114 -4.34 10.53 -18.18
CA THR A 114 -3.66 11.82 -18.29
C THR A 114 -2.33 11.81 -17.54
N VAL A 115 -2.33 11.39 -16.27
CA VAL A 115 -1.11 11.24 -15.45
C VAL A 115 -0.13 10.23 -16.06
N LEU A 116 -0.63 9.10 -16.55
CA LEU A 116 0.18 8.07 -17.21
C LEU A 116 0.57 8.45 -18.65
N ARG A 117 0.16 9.61 -19.17
CA ARG A 117 0.41 10.09 -20.54
C ARG A 117 0.12 8.99 -21.59
N ARG A 118 -0.91 8.17 -21.35
CA ARG A 118 -1.31 7.12 -22.30
C ARG A 118 -2.18 7.74 -23.37
N LYS A 119 -1.94 7.35 -24.63
CA LYS A 119 -2.81 7.71 -25.74
C LYS A 119 -3.99 6.75 -25.74
N GLY A 120 -5.15 7.23 -25.29
CA GLY A 120 -6.39 6.48 -25.17
C GLY A 120 -7.48 7.36 -24.58
N GLY A 121 -8.72 7.09 -24.94
CA GLY A 121 -9.89 7.79 -24.42
C GLY A 121 -11.02 6.80 -24.16
N ILE A 122 -12.14 7.33 -23.66
CA ILE A 122 -13.36 6.56 -23.52
C ILE A 122 -14.07 6.52 -24.87
N ASP A 123 -14.64 5.37 -25.20
CA ASP A 123 -15.47 5.23 -26.39
C ASP A 123 -16.70 6.15 -26.26
N ALA A 124 -16.95 6.98 -27.27
CA ALA A 124 -18.05 7.95 -27.26
C ALA A 124 -19.43 7.29 -27.06
N ALA A 125 -19.61 6.05 -27.54
CA ALA A 125 -20.87 5.30 -27.33
C ALA A 125 -21.07 4.82 -25.89
N LEU A 126 -20.00 4.82 -25.09
CA LEU A 126 -19.98 4.38 -23.69
C LEU A 126 -19.82 5.56 -22.71
N SER A 127 -19.55 6.77 -23.21
CA SER A 127 -19.20 7.92 -22.39
C SER A 127 -20.40 8.46 -21.64
N LEU A 128 -20.29 8.49 -20.31
CA LEU A 128 -21.24 9.10 -19.37
C LEU A 128 -20.83 10.52 -18.98
N ILE A 129 -19.67 10.99 -19.45
CA ILE A 129 -19.11 12.32 -19.16
C ILE A 129 -19.25 13.15 -20.43
N SER A 130 -19.82 14.35 -20.30
CA SER A 130 -19.88 15.30 -21.42
C SER A 130 -18.51 15.95 -21.63
N SER A 131 -18.24 16.40 -22.85
CA SER A 131 -16.94 16.99 -23.20
C SER A 131 -16.59 18.27 -22.42
N GLU A 132 -17.55 18.93 -21.77
CA GLU A 132 -17.33 20.15 -20.98
C GLU A 132 -16.71 19.87 -19.58
N GLU A 133 -17.03 18.76 -18.93
CA GLU A 133 -16.57 18.46 -17.56
C GLU A 133 -15.09 18.05 -17.47
N ILE A 134 -14.43 17.79 -18.61
CA ILE A 134 -13.00 17.43 -18.68
C ILE A 134 -12.09 18.62 -18.37
N THR A 135 -12.64 19.85 -18.40
CA THR A 135 -11.86 21.10 -18.26
C THR A 135 -11.85 21.70 -16.86
N GLU A 136 -12.89 21.49 -16.04
CA GLU A 136 -13.01 22.16 -14.73
C GLU A 136 -12.07 21.59 -13.66
N ASP A 137 -11.70 20.30 -13.74
CA ASP A 137 -10.72 19.69 -12.81
C ASP A 137 -9.26 19.91 -13.23
N ALA A 138 -9.00 20.27 -14.49
CA ALA A 138 -7.67 20.61 -14.98
C ALA A 138 -7.20 22.00 -14.52
N GLU A 139 -8.13 22.94 -14.28
CA GLU A 139 -7.82 24.31 -13.87
C GLU A 139 -7.62 24.51 -12.36
N ARG A 140 -7.87 23.47 -11.53
CA ARG A 140 -7.64 23.52 -10.07
C ARG A 140 -6.27 22.98 -9.62
N ILE A 141 -5.28 22.94 -10.49
CA ILE A 141 -3.91 22.52 -10.12
C ILE A 141 -3.12 23.77 -9.67
N PRO A 142 -2.70 23.89 -8.39
CA PRO A 142 -1.71 24.90 -8.01
C PRO A 142 -0.37 24.56 -8.67
N GLU A 143 0.33 25.56 -9.20
CA GLU A 143 1.67 25.46 -9.78
C GLU A 143 2.66 24.75 -8.83
N ASN A 144 2.84 23.44 -9.00
CA ASN A 144 4.04 22.72 -8.56
C ASN A 144 4.26 21.49 -9.46
N SER A 145 4.44 21.74 -10.75
CA SER A 145 4.52 20.75 -11.82
C SER A 145 5.82 19.94 -11.85
N GLU A 146 6.84 20.30 -11.06
CA GLU A 146 8.16 19.65 -11.11
C GLU A 146 8.34 18.49 -10.12
N ARG A 147 7.59 18.45 -9.01
CA ARG A 147 7.71 17.35 -8.02
C ARG A 147 6.89 16.11 -8.39
N ARG A 148 5.73 16.27 -9.03
CA ARG A 148 4.88 15.14 -9.48
C ARG A 148 5.53 14.29 -10.57
N ALA A 149 6.22 14.92 -11.52
CA ALA A 149 6.90 14.22 -12.61
C ALA A 149 7.94 13.21 -12.12
N LYS A 150 8.63 13.49 -11.00
CA LYS A 150 9.66 12.60 -10.43
C LYS A 150 9.07 11.37 -9.74
N THR A 151 7.95 11.53 -9.02
CA THR A 151 7.27 10.40 -8.35
C THR A 151 6.65 9.44 -9.39
N ASP A 152 6.04 9.99 -10.45
CA ASP A 152 5.37 9.20 -11.49
C ASP A 152 6.33 8.46 -12.46
N GLU A 153 7.53 9.01 -12.71
CA GLU A 153 8.61 8.26 -13.40
C GLU A 153 9.03 7.01 -12.63
N THR A 154 9.00 7.06 -11.29
CA THR A 154 9.44 5.97 -10.43
C THR A 154 8.47 4.79 -10.47
N ILE A 155 7.16 5.08 -10.57
CA ILE A 155 6.12 4.06 -10.75
C ILE A 155 6.19 3.42 -12.15
N ARG A 156 6.50 4.21 -13.19
CA ARG A 156 6.69 3.69 -14.57
C ARG A 156 7.90 2.78 -14.73
N ARG A 157 9.02 3.05 -14.03
CA ARG A 157 10.22 2.18 -14.06
C ARG A 157 9.96 0.82 -13.41
N ASN A 158 9.22 0.76 -12.30
CA ASN A 158 8.88 -0.51 -11.64
C ASN A 158 7.95 -1.38 -12.50
N ALA A 159 7.03 -0.80 -13.29
CA ALA A 159 6.11 -1.55 -14.15
C ALA A 159 6.73 -2.07 -15.47
N GLN A 160 7.89 -1.54 -15.90
CA GLN A 160 8.58 -1.97 -17.13
C GLN A 160 9.66 -3.04 -16.87
N GLN A 161 10.05 -3.30 -15.63
CA GLN A 161 11.07 -4.29 -15.27
C GLN A 161 10.56 -5.73 -15.11
N THR A 162 9.25 -5.97 -15.09
CA THR A 162 8.69 -7.33 -15.16
C THR A 162 8.66 -7.83 -16.61
N GLN A 163 9.82 -8.25 -17.13
CA GLN A 163 9.90 -9.11 -18.31
C GLN A 163 10.10 -10.56 -17.83
N PHE A 164 9.06 -11.37 -17.95
CA PHE A 164 9.19 -12.82 -17.79
C PHE A 164 10.00 -13.38 -18.97
N PRO A 165 11.03 -14.22 -18.74
CA PRO A 165 11.70 -14.92 -19.83
C PRO A 165 10.76 -15.98 -20.44
N PRO A 166 10.87 -16.30 -21.74
CA PRO A 166 10.13 -17.41 -22.32
C PRO A 166 10.85 -18.71 -21.96
N ASN A 167 10.14 -19.74 -21.50
CA ASN A 167 10.48 -21.13 -21.85
C ASN A 167 9.39 -22.14 -21.47
N ASN A 168 9.03 -22.91 -22.50
CA ASN A 168 8.68 -24.32 -22.60
C ASN A 168 8.22 -25.11 -21.35
N ALA A 169 7.16 -25.87 -21.61
CA ALA A 169 6.50 -26.86 -20.76
C ALA A 169 7.45 -27.83 -20.04
N GLU A 170 7.26 -28.01 -18.72
CA GLU A 170 6.58 -29.17 -18.12
C GLU A 170 6.57 -29.07 -16.58
N ALA A 171 5.42 -29.46 -15.99
CA ALA A 171 5.12 -29.85 -14.59
C ALA A 171 5.07 -28.78 -13.46
N VAL A 172 3.85 -28.67 -12.90
CA VAL A 172 3.36 -27.94 -11.69
C VAL A 172 3.66 -28.81 -10.44
N PRO A 173 3.90 -28.25 -9.23
CA PRO A 173 2.82 -27.93 -8.28
C PRO A 173 2.88 -26.53 -7.64
N GLU A 174 1.68 -26.07 -7.27
CA GLU A 174 1.25 -24.81 -6.66
C GLU A 174 1.92 -24.48 -5.31
N ASN A 175 2.17 -23.19 -5.03
CA ASN A 175 1.49 -22.47 -3.93
C ASN A 175 1.75 -20.94 -3.96
N SER A 176 0.65 -20.20 -4.13
CA SER A 176 0.28 -18.82 -3.74
C SER A 176 1.30 -17.66 -3.65
N GLU A 177 1.00 -16.63 -4.43
CA GLU A 177 1.58 -15.28 -4.48
C GLU A 177 1.00 -14.37 -3.37
N GLU A 178 1.84 -13.72 -2.56
CA GLU A 178 1.48 -12.56 -1.73
C GLU A 178 1.79 -11.27 -2.51
N THR A 179 0.76 -10.56 -2.97
CA THR A 179 0.90 -9.21 -3.56
C THR A 179 0.67 -8.14 -2.49
N ALA A 180 1.74 -7.45 -2.08
CA ALA A 180 1.68 -6.37 -1.10
C ALA A 180 1.39 -5.02 -1.76
N ILE A 181 0.29 -4.38 -1.35
CA ILE A 181 -0.01 -2.96 -1.61
C ILE A 181 0.79 -2.13 -0.60
N ASN A 182 1.74 -1.34 -1.09
CA ASN A 182 2.50 -0.38 -0.28
C ASN A 182 1.67 0.91 -0.12
N SER A 183 1.16 1.19 1.07
CA SER A 183 0.52 2.48 1.41
C SER A 183 1.42 3.24 2.36
N ASP A 184 1.94 4.38 1.90
CA ASP A 184 2.65 5.32 2.76
C ASP A 184 2.12 6.75 2.55
N ASN A 185 2.18 7.52 3.64
CA ASN A 185 1.98 8.96 3.82
C ASN A 185 0.59 9.50 4.26
N ARG A 186 0.53 9.84 5.55
CA ARG A 186 -0.31 10.93 6.09
C ARG A 186 0.54 12.20 6.23
N GLU A 187 0.05 13.28 5.63
CA GLU A 187 0.56 14.64 5.72
C GLU A 187 0.47 15.20 7.15
N ARG A 188 1.40 16.10 7.49
CA ARG A 188 1.44 16.84 8.76
C ARG A 188 0.91 18.24 8.51
N GLU A 189 -0.02 18.69 9.34
CA GLU A 189 -0.48 20.08 9.42
C GLU A 189 0.57 20.96 10.10
N ASP A 190 0.77 22.16 9.53
CA ASP A 190 1.59 23.24 10.05
C ASP A 190 0.91 23.93 11.24
N ASN A 191 1.67 24.18 12.30
CA ASN A 191 1.37 25.26 13.24
C ASN A 191 2.67 25.96 13.65
N LYS A 192 2.70 27.27 13.42
CA LYS A 192 3.77 28.22 13.78
C LYS A 192 3.82 28.45 15.30
N ALA A 193 5.03 28.55 15.85
CA ALA A 193 5.34 29.44 16.98
C ALA A 193 6.86 29.69 17.10
N ASP A 194 7.18 30.99 17.07
CA ASP A 194 8.36 31.79 17.41
C ASP A 194 9.65 31.19 18.03
N ASP A 195 10.75 31.51 17.34
CA ASP A 195 12.00 32.17 17.76
C ASP A 195 12.50 32.04 19.22
N ASN A 196 13.70 31.47 19.41
CA ASN A 196 14.84 32.25 19.90
C ASN A 196 16.19 31.56 19.68
N SER A 197 17.19 32.38 19.41
CA SER A 197 18.61 32.10 19.13
C SER A 197 19.37 31.41 20.26
N GLU A 198 20.33 30.52 19.92
CA GLU A 198 21.76 30.72 20.25
C GLU A 198 22.66 29.63 19.63
N THR A 199 23.87 30.07 19.27
CA THR A 199 24.86 29.41 18.43
C THR A 199 25.83 28.48 19.17
N ASN A 200 26.32 27.47 18.41
CA ASN A 200 27.58 26.71 18.54
C ASN A 200 27.70 25.59 19.59
N LEU A 201 27.73 24.33 19.12
CA LEU A 201 28.99 23.57 18.96
C LEU A 201 28.77 22.30 18.11
N HIS A 202 29.70 22.05 17.19
CA HIS A 202 29.65 20.98 16.20
C HIS A 202 29.98 19.62 16.82
N THR A 203 28.97 18.74 16.91
CA THR A 203 29.14 17.28 16.91
C THR A 203 27.87 16.70 16.29
N HIS A 204 27.98 16.15 15.08
CA HIS A 204 26.90 15.42 14.42
C HIS A 204 26.55 14.16 15.23
N SER A 205 25.68 14.32 16.23
CA SER A 205 24.93 13.21 16.81
C SER A 205 23.65 13.08 15.99
N GLU A 206 23.59 12.08 15.11
CA GLU A 206 22.36 11.66 14.46
C GLU A 206 21.31 11.39 15.55
N LYS A 207 20.38 12.34 15.69
CA LYS A 207 19.30 12.28 16.65
C LYS A 207 18.43 11.06 16.31
N TRP A 208 18.55 10.02 17.12
CA TRP A 208 17.54 8.96 17.27
C TRP A 208 16.24 9.62 17.74
N LYS A 209 15.49 10.20 16.81
CA LYS A 209 14.08 10.55 17.02
C LYS A 209 13.27 9.31 16.67
N GLY A 210 13.25 8.35 17.59
CA GLY A 210 12.27 7.29 17.50
C GLY A 210 10.86 7.89 17.65
N VAL A 211 9.93 7.34 16.88
CA VAL A 211 8.47 7.30 17.08
C VAL A 211 7.80 8.52 17.75
N LYS A 212 6.82 9.14 17.08
CA LYS A 212 5.91 10.15 17.67
C LYS A 212 5.42 9.67 19.05
N GLY A 213 5.89 10.30 20.13
CA GLY A 213 5.46 10.03 21.51
C GLY A 213 6.49 9.40 22.46
N GLU A 214 7.77 9.30 22.12
CA GLU A 214 8.80 8.79 23.05
C GLU A 214 9.01 9.69 24.28
N ASN A 215 8.83 9.11 25.47
CA ASN A 215 9.02 9.77 26.76
C ASN A 215 10.45 9.48 27.28
N GLN A 216 11.35 10.47 27.24
CA GLN A 216 12.75 10.35 27.67
C GLN A 216 12.88 9.71 29.07
N ILE A 217 11.93 10.00 29.96
CA ILE A 217 11.87 9.46 31.32
C ILE A 217 11.72 7.92 31.31
N GLU A 218 10.94 7.36 30.40
CA GLU A 218 10.74 5.91 30.29
C GLU A 218 11.97 5.21 29.72
N ASN A 219 12.63 5.84 28.75
CA ASN A 219 13.87 5.35 28.16
C ASN A 219 15.00 5.32 29.19
N ASP A 220 15.18 6.39 29.97
CA ASP A 220 16.15 6.43 31.06
C ASP A 220 15.81 5.42 32.16
N ARG A 221 14.52 5.24 32.51
CA ARG A 221 14.08 4.21 33.46
C ARG A 221 14.45 2.80 32.99
N ALA A 222 14.19 2.48 31.71
CA ALA A 222 14.51 1.16 31.15
C ALA A 222 16.01 0.92 31.02
N ALA A 223 16.78 1.95 30.63
CA ALA A 223 18.24 1.91 30.56
C ALA A 223 18.88 1.63 31.93
N LEU A 224 18.44 2.35 32.96
CA LEU A 224 18.91 2.14 34.33
C LEU A 224 18.57 0.73 34.83
N ALA A 225 17.34 0.27 34.59
CA ALA A 225 16.90 -1.05 35.02
C ALA A 225 17.69 -2.21 34.40
N MET A 226 18.16 -2.06 33.15
CA MET A 226 18.83 -3.14 32.42
C MET A 226 20.35 -3.06 32.42
N PHE A 227 20.91 -1.86 32.36
CA PHE A 227 22.35 -1.63 32.14
C PHE A 227 23.00 -0.77 33.22
N ASN A 228 22.22 -0.29 34.21
CA ASN A 228 22.68 0.61 35.26
C ASN A 228 23.42 1.86 34.72
N ARG A 229 22.99 2.35 33.55
CA ARG A 229 23.51 3.51 32.83
C ARG A 229 22.34 4.33 32.29
N SER A 230 22.54 5.62 32.09
CA SER A 230 21.54 6.49 31.45
C SER A 230 21.36 6.13 29.97
N TRP A 231 20.20 6.49 29.39
CA TRP A 231 19.92 6.22 27.97
C TRP A 231 21.01 6.79 27.04
N ASN A 232 21.51 7.98 27.39
CA ASN A 232 22.51 8.69 26.59
C ASN A 232 23.91 8.05 26.63
N GLU A 233 24.20 7.21 27.63
CA GLU A 233 25.46 6.46 27.75
C GLU A 233 25.43 5.09 27.06
N LEU A 234 24.24 4.64 26.64
CA LEU A 234 24.09 3.36 25.95
C LEU A 234 24.58 3.41 24.51
N ALA A 235 25.19 2.31 24.08
CA ALA A 235 25.54 2.08 22.69
C ALA A 235 24.28 1.84 21.82
N LYS A 236 24.44 2.01 20.51
CA LYS A 236 23.34 1.91 19.51
C LYS A 236 22.53 0.61 19.64
N HIS A 237 23.21 -0.52 19.80
CA HIS A 237 22.58 -1.84 19.93
C HIS A 237 21.91 -2.09 21.28
N GLU A 238 22.38 -1.45 22.35
CA GLU A 238 21.76 -1.54 23.68
C GLU A 238 20.43 -0.79 23.69
N ARG A 239 20.40 0.40 23.07
CA ARG A 239 19.17 1.17 22.84
C ARG A 239 18.19 0.40 21.94
N MET A 240 18.68 -0.19 20.85
CA MET A 240 17.88 -1.06 20.00
C MET A 240 17.26 -2.21 20.79
N TYR A 241 18.02 -2.87 21.67
CA TYR A 241 17.52 -3.99 22.44
C TYR A 241 16.37 -3.57 23.37
N ILE A 242 16.51 -2.45 24.09
CA ILE A 242 15.41 -1.90 24.92
C ILE A 242 14.17 -1.60 24.06
N TRP A 243 14.36 -0.98 22.90
CA TRP A 243 13.27 -0.63 22.00
C TRP A 243 12.55 -1.87 21.45
N VAL A 244 13.29 -2.91 21.01
CA VAL A 244 12.68 -4.17 20.53
C VAL A 244 11.86 -4.82 21.63
N ARG A 245 12.39 -4.90 22.85
CA ARG A 245 11.68 -5.49 23.99
C ARG A 245 10.34 -4.79 24.29
N ARG A 246 10.26 -3.49 24.02
CA ARG A 246 9.07 -2.67 24.28
C ARG A 246 8.04 -2.75 23.14
N HIS A 247 8.50 -2.66 21.90
CA HIS A 247 7.63 -2.49 20.73
C HIS A 247 7.38 -3.79 19.97
N TYR A 248 8.28 -4.76 20.05
CA TYR A 248 8.21 -6.03 19.32
C TYR A 248 8.54 -7.20 20.27
N PRO A 249 7.73 -7.44 21.31
CA PRO A 249 7.96 -8.51 22.29
C PRO A 249 8.05 -9.89 21.63
N ILE A 250 7.40 -10.07 20.47
CA ILE A 250 7.48 -11.27 19.63
C ILE A 250 8.92 -11.71 19.33
N MET A 251 9.88 -10.76 19.24
CA MET A 251 11.29 -11.07 18.98
C MET A 251 11.98 -11.79 20.16
N LEU A 252 11.37 -11.76 21.34
CA LEU A 252 11.81 -12.49 22.53
C LEU A 252 11.06 -13.82 22.74
N GLU A 253 9.99 -14.06 21.97
CA GLU A 253 9.15 -15.25 22.09
C GLU A 253 9.62 -16.41 21.21
N PHE A 254 10.54 -16.16 20.28
CA PHE A 254 11.20 -17.23 19.52
C PHE A 254 11.94 -18.21 20.43
N GLU A 255 11.98 -19.49 20.04
CA GLU A 255 12.77 -20.53 20.73
C GLU A 255 14.23 -20.10 20.93
N ARG A 256 14.81 -19.42 19.93
CA ARG A 256 16.06 -18.68 20.04
C ARG A 256 15.76 -17.17 19.95
N PRO A 257 15.64 -16.48 21.09
CA PRO A 257 15.21 -15.08 21.14
C PRO A 257 16.30 -14.14 20.62
N LEU A 258 15.91 -12.92 20.29
CA LEU A 258 16.85 -11.86 19.92
C LEU A 258 17.74 -11.49 21.11
N THR A 259 19.06 -11.51 20.91
CA THR A 259 20.04 -11.15 21.95
C THR A 259 20.69 -9.77 21.72
N LEU A 260 21.44 -9.29 22.71
CA LEU A 260 22.25 -8.07 22.59
C LEU A 260 23.30 -8.17 21.48
N ASP A 261 23.94 -9.33 21.32
CA ASP A 261 24.91 -9.57 20.25
C ASP A 261 24.25 -9.58 18.88
N ASN A 262 23.02 -10.09 18.78
CA ASN A 262 22.23 -9.97 17.56
C ASN A 262 21.92 -8.50 17.23
N CYS A 263 21.52 -7.71 18.23
CA CYS A 263 21.29 -6.27 18.05
C CYS A 263 22.56 -5.56 17.56
N ARG A 264 23.73 -5.89 18.13
CA ARG A 264 25.02 -5.35 17.68
C ARG A 264 25.27 -5.67 16.21
N SER A 265 25.15 -6.95 15.84
CA SER A 265 25.30 -7.40 14.46
C SER A 265 24.32 -6.70 13.50
N ILE A 266 23.09 -6.42 13.93
CA ILE A 266 22.11 -5.70 13.11
C ILE A 266 22.52 -4.23 12.95
N THR A 267 22.81 -3.53 14.04
CA THR A 267 23.13 -2.10 14.01
C THR A 267 24.44 -1.76 13.30
N ASP A 268 25.37 -2.72 13.24
CA ASP A 268 26.63 -2.59 12.51
C ASP A 268 26.42 -2.75 10.99
N ARG A 269 25.45 -3.58 10.57
CA ARG A 269 25.12 -3.85 9.15
C ARG A 269 24.10 -2.86 8.57
N ILE A 270 23.15 -2.41 9.38
CA ILE A 270 22.06 -1.53 8.99
C ILE A 270 22.20 -0.23 9.78
N THR A 271 22.70 0.80 9.11
CA THR A 271 22.96 2.11 9.72
C THR A 271 21.68 2.91 9.92
N ASP A 272 20.76 2.86 8.95
CA ASP A 272 19.48 3.55 8.98
C ASP A 272 18.49 2.85 9.91
N TRP A 273 18.03 3.57 10.93
CA TRP A 273 17.11 3.04 11.93
C TRP A 273 15.73 2.73 11.34
N HIS A 274 15.26 3.51 10.35
CA HIS A 274 13.95 3.29 9.74
C HIS A 274 13.90 1.95 8.99
N ASP A 275 15.04 1.49 8.45
CA ASP A 275 15.11 0.17 7.83
C ASP A 275 15.01 -0.95 8.87
N VAL A 276 15.61 -0.78 10.05
CA VAL A 276 15.47 -1.73 11.16
C VAL A 276 14.03 -1.76 11.66
N GLU A 277 13.40 -0.60 11.83
CA GLU A 277 12.00 -0.46 12.25
C GLU A 277 11.03 -1.14 11.29
N ARG A 278 11.16 -0.84 9.99
CA ARG A 278 10.35 -1.47 8.94
C ARG A 278 10.46 -3.00 8.95
N LEU A 279 11.68 -3.53 9.12
CA LEU A 279 11.88 -4.98 9.19
C LEU A 279 11.22 -5.61 10.42
N MET A 280 11.36 -4.99 11.59
CA MET A 280 10.74 -5.49 12.82
C MET A 280 9.21 -5.47 12.74
N GLU A 281 8.63 -4.41 12.16
CA GLU A 281 7.20 -4.33 11.91
C GLU A 281 6.71 -5.39 10.92
N SER A 282 7.46 -5.62 9.83
CA SER A 282 7.15 -6.67 8.87
C SER A 282 7.14 -8.06 9.51
N ILE A 283 8.12 -8.36 10.38
CA ILE A 283 8.20 -9.62 11.12
C ILE A 283 7.01 -9.76 12.06
N ALA A 284 6.69 -8.72 12.82
CA ALA A 284 5.61 -8.75 13.81
C ALA A 284 4.21 -8.89 13.19
N ASN A 285 4.01 -8.36 11.98
CA ASN A 285 2.72 -8.43 11.28
C ASN A 285 2.45 -9.79 10.61
N ARG A 286 3.44 -10.69 10.50
CA ARG A 286 3.23 -12.03 9.92
C ARG A 286 2.54 -12.98 10.90
N ARG A 287 1.26 -13.29 10.63
CA ARG A 287 0.55 -14.42 11.24
C ARG A 287 1.35 -15.69 10.94
N ASN A 288 1.82 -16.41 11.96
CA ASN A 288 2.64 -17.64 11.88
C ASN A 288 4.17 -17.49 11.89
N VAL A 289 4.73 -16.30 12.13
CA VAL A 289 6.21 -16.16 12.13
C VAL A 289 6.90 -17.01 13.21
N LEU A 290 6.27 -17.17 14.38
CA LEU A 290 6.79 -17.98 15.49
C LEU A 290 6.64 -19.49 15.24
N THR A 291 5.69 -19.92 14.41
CA THR A 291 5.50 -21.34 14.07
C THR A 291 6.36 -21.75 12.88
N ALA A 292 6.64 -20.81 11.97
CA ALA A 292 7.48 -21.04 10.80
C ALA A 292 8.99 -20.94 11.09
N HIS A 293 9.39 -20.20 12.13
CA HIS A 293 10.80 -19.95 12.42
C HIS A 293 11.12 -20.08 13.90
N THR A 294 12.29 -20.64 14.20
CA THR A 294 12.74 -20.90 15.57
C THR A 294 13.74 -19.87 16.08
N SER A 295 14.28 -18.99 15.23
CA SER A 295 15.36 -18.06 15.61
C SER A 295 15.09 -16.64 15.16
N ALA A 296 14.99 -15.72 16.12
CA ALA A 296 14.69 -14.31 15.86
C ALA A 296 15.69 -13.67 14.89
N ILE A 297 16.99 -13.93 15.05
CA ILE A 297 18.03 -13.37 14.16
C ILE A 297 18.01 -14.01 12.77
N ALA A 298 17.68 -15.30 12.66
CA ALA A 298 17.56 -15.97 11.36
C ALA A 298 16.35 -15.43 10.59
N THR A 299 15.21 -15.26 11.28
CA THR A 299 14.01 -14.61 10.75
C THR A 299 14.32 -13.20 10.29
N PHE A 300 14.96 -12.39 11.15
CA PHE A 300 15.35 -11.02 10.79
C PHE A 300 16.25 -10.98 9.54
N ASN A 301 17.26 -11.84 9.46
CA ASN A 301 18.12 -11.92 8.28
C ASN A 301 17.37 -12.38 7.02
N SER A 302 16.38 -13.27 7.15
CA SER A 302 15.54 -13.70 6.02
C SER A 302 14.71 -12.53 5.48
N PHE A 303 14.07 -11.77 6.37
CA PHE A 303 13.31 -10.58 5.99
C PHE A 303 14.22 -9.49 5.42
N ALA A 304 15.39 -9.26 6.02
CA ALA A 304 16.38 -8.32 5.48
C ALA A 304 16.84 -8.70 4.07
N ARG A 305 16.96 -9.99 3.75
CA ARG A 305 17.27 -10.47 2.40
C ARG A 305 16.12 -10.29 1.42
N MET A 306 14.87 -10.32 1.88
CA MET A 306 13.68 -10.12 1.05
C MET A 306 13.28 -8.64 0.89
N ASP A 307 13.83 -7.75 1.73
CA ASP A 307 13.51 -6.32 1.72
C ASP A 307 14.16 -5.60 0.53
N VAL A 308 13.31 -5.18 -0.41
CA VAL A 308 13.69 -4.55 -1.67
C VAL A 308 14.45 -3.22 -1.45
N VAL A 309 14.17 -2.50 -0.36
CA VAL A 309 14.83 -1.22 -0.05
C VAL A 309 16.27 -1.46 0.40
N LEU A 310 16.50 -2.43 1.29
CA LEU A 310 17.84 -2.83 1.72
C LEU A 310 18.65 -3.45 0.58
N GLN A 311 18.03 -4.29 -0.27
CA GLN A 311 18.68 -4.81 -1.50
C GLN A 311 19.11 -3.70 -2.47
N ARG A 312 18.39 -2.58 -2.54
CA ARG A 312 18.76 -1.44 -3.38
C ARG A 312 19.86 -0.58 -2.75
N LYS A 313 19.91 -0.48 -1.41
CA LYS A 313 20.92 0.28 -0.65
C LYS A 313 22.26 -0.45 -0.55
N GLN A 314 22.23 -1.78 -0.50
CA GLN A 314 23.41 -2.62 -0.47
C GLN A 314 23.65 -3.24 -1.85
N LYS A 315 24.76 -2.88 -2.53
CA LYS A 315 25.33 -3.74 -3.57
C LYS A 315 25.86 -5.02 -2.87
N ILE A 316 24.96 -5.94 -2.51
CA ILE A 316 25.30 -7.33 -2.18
C ILE A 316 25.20 -8.16 -3.46
#